data_AF-A0A7J4I260-F1
#
_entry.id   AF-A0A7J4I260-F1
#
_cell.length_a   1.000
_cell.length_b   1.000
_cell.length_c   1.000
_cell.angle_alpha   90.00
_cell.angle_beta   90.00
_cell.angle_gamma   90.00
#
_symmetry.space_group_name_H-M   'P 1'
#
loop_
_entity.id
_entity.type
_entity.pdbx_description
1 polymer ?
#
loop_
_entity_poly.entity_id
_entity_poly.type
_entity_poly.pdbx_seq_one_letter_code
_entity_poly.pdbx_strand_id
1 'polypeptide(L)'
;MSETEGIPDIHPDVPPSRAVLFQHYQQILDLVDQALHALSGKNIESFDEIKNIEKLYKNAKALLLEMEQTPGRDLVANKLLRIYQLMEKARHNLSVAEYNEKSHFLMSLLHQAERALENNETDKALRMYMHMKDIFDHLPQTNTLDTEKYQNLQRHLQQIYQKVMFTKEIEQDVQVNKIMLRISSLIEHCQNSITEDKAFAEKLYQDILEVYEQFPGRLIEKKLHLQHQIQDLREQLDGTTPQAEMYQVSDELLGMLRTSDHLKSQQAFKDLMRGLADLYDHKETGNLDGARQSYEEARKAFFALDGEKDKIHKLMCKARDSLILLAEMGKVKQLQDKAEAQVQLAQVRRMSLDYNAQYPEDHKFTDRLYQECDEVGRILQ
;
A
#
# COMPACT_ATOMS: atom_id res chain seq x y z
N MET A 1 -14.10 71.49 45.74
CA MET A 1 -15.03 71.20 44.63
C MET A 1 -14.19 70.89 43.42
N SER A 2 -14.46 69.75 42.82
CA SER A 2 -13.65 69.05 41.84
C SER A 2 -13.77 69.68 40.46
N GLU A 3 -12.66 69.95 39.79
CA GLU A 3 -12.61 70.09 38.34
C GLU A 3 -11.57 69.10 37.81
N THR A 4 -12.10 68.08 37.17
CA THR A 4 -11.44 66.92 36.57
C THR A 4 -10.71 67.30 35.29
N GLU A 5 -9.52 66.73 35.14
CA GLU A 5 -8.71 66.68 33.92
C GLU A 5 -9.55 66.26 32.70
N GLY A 6 -9.60 67.12 31.69
CA GLY A 6 -10.17 66.81 30.38
C GLY A 6 -9.17 66.04 29.53
N ILE A 7 -9.50 64.77 29.25
CA ILE A 7 -8.89 63.96 28.20
C ILE A 7 -9.10 64.68 26.85
N PRO A 8 -8.09 64.81 25.97
CA PRO A 8 -8.32 65.37 24.65
C PRO A 8 -9.22 64.42 23.84
N ASP A 9 -10.36 64.94 23.41
CA ASP A 9 -11.29 64.30 22.47
C ASP A 9 -10.51 63.81 21.23
N ILE A 10 -10.39 62.49 21.09
CA ILE A 10 -10.03 61.86 19.83
C ILE A 10 -11.31 61.90 18.99
N HIS A 11 -11.41 62.91 18.13
CA HIS A 11 -12.45 62.99 17.11
C HIS A 11 -12.35 61.76 16.17
N PRO A 12 -13.37 60.90 16.08
CA PRO A 12 -13.53 60.02 14.93
C PRO A 12 -14.11 60.86 13.78
N ASP A 13 -13.77 60.51 12.54
CA ASP A 13 -14.34 61.08 11.30
C ASP A 13 -13.86 62.47 10.85
N VAL A 14 -12.55 62.61 10.63
CA VAL A 14 -12.08 63.54 9.58
C VAL A 14 -12.00 62.76 8.26
N PRO A 15 -12.88 63.01 7.28
CA PRO A 15 -12.77 62.36 5.97
C PRO A 15 -11.40 62.68 5.36
N PRO A 16 -10.70 61.70 4.77
CA PRO A 16 -9.38 61.90 4.19
C PRO A 16 -9.44 63.07 3.19
N SER A 17 -8.47 63.98 3.29
CA SER A 17 -8.45 65.16 2.43
C SER A 17 -8.52 64.77 0.95
N ARG A 18 -9.18 65.59 0.13
CA ARG A 18 -9.36 65.35 -1.31
C ARG A 18 -8.04 65.08 -2.06
N ALA A 19 -6.91 65.59 -1.54
CA ALA A 19 -5.57 65.34 -2.04
C ALA A 19 -5.08 63.90 -1.77
N VAL A 20 -5.39 63.35 -0.59
CA VAL A 20 -5.06 61.95 -0.22
C VAL A 20 -5.88 60.97 -1.06
N LEU A 21 -7.17 61.25 -1.27
CA LEU A 21 -8.03 60.44 -2.14
C LEU A 21 -7.56 60.46 -3.61
N PHE A 22 -7.09 61.60 -4.10
CA PHE A 22 -6.53 61.72 -5.45
C PHE A 22 -5.18 60.98 -5.59
N GLN A 23 -4.34 61.04 -4.55
CA GLN A 23 -3.06 60.32 -4.51
C GLN A 23 -3.26 58.79 -4.50
N HIS A 24 -4.21 58.28 -3.71
CA HIS A 24 -4.57 56.86 -3.71
C HIS A 24 -5.11 56.41 -5.08
N TYR A 25 -5.96 57.23 -5.71
CA TYR A 25 -6.48 56.93 -7.05
C TYR A 25 -5.37 56.81 -8.10
N GLN A 26 -4.39 57.71 -8.10
CA GLN A 26 -3.27 57.66 -9.04
C GLN A 26 -2.37 56.44 -8.80
N GLN A 27 -2.06 56.14 -7.53
CA GLN A 27 -1.27 54.95 -7.16
C GLN A 27 -1.95 53.64 -7.60
N ILE A 28 -3.28 53.57 -7.45
CA ILE A 28 -4.07 52.42 -7.92
C ILE A 28 -3.96 52.29 -9.44
N LEU A 29 -4.12 53.38 -10.18
CA LEU A 29 -4.01 53.36 -11.65
C LEU A 29 -2.62 52.91 -12.10
N ASP A 30 -1.55 53.40 -11.46
CA ASP A 30 -0.18 53.00 -11.77
C ASP A 30 0.03 51.49 -11.53
N LEU A 31 -0.46 50.95 -10.42
CA LEU A 31 -0.39 49.51 -10.12
C LEU A 31 -1.19 48.67 -11.11
N VAL A 32 -2.39 49.14 -11.47
CA VAL A 32 -3.28 48.47 -12.43
C VAL A 32 -2.69 48.48 -13.83
N ASP A 33 -2.12 49.60 -14.27
CA ASP A 33 -1.52 49.71 -15.60
C ASP A 33 -0.21 48.91 -15.68
N GLN A 34 0.59 48.84 -14.59
CA GLN A 34 1.74 47.93 -14.50
C GLN A 34 1.31 46.46 -14.61
N ALA A 35 0.26 46.05 -13.90
CA ALA A 35 -0.26 44.68 -13.96
C ALA A 35 -0.84 44.35 -15.34
N LEU A 36 -1.60 45.26 -15.95
CA LEU A 36 -2.13 45.09 -17.30
C LEU A 36 -1.03 45.05 -18.35
N HIS A 37 0.03 45.86 -18.23
CA HIS A 37 1.18 45.82 -19.12
C HIS A 37 1.94 44.49 -19.01
N ALA A 38 2.10 43.95 -17.80
CA ALA A 38 2.69 42.63 -17.60
C ALA A 38 1.85 41.49 -18.22
N LEU A 39 0.52 41.66 -18.28
CA LEU A 39 -0.42 40.71 -18.87
C LEU A 39 -0.66 40.93 -20.38
N SER A 40 -0.35 42.11 -20.92
CA SER A 40 -0.67 42.45 -22.32
C SER A 40 0.42 41.96 -23.27
N GLY A 41 0.05 41.03 -24.16
CA GLY A 41 0.87 40.65 -25.32
C GLY A 41 2.04 39.71 -25.04
N LYS A 42 2.27 39.29 -23.79
CA LYS A 42 3.27 38.27 -23.45
C LYS A 42 2.60 36.93 -23.15
N ASN A 43 3.16 35.84 -23.68
CA ASN A 43 2.93 34.53 -23.10
C ASN A 43 3.60 34.55 -21.73
N ILE A 44 2.82 34.44 -20.65
CA ILE A 44 3.40 34.29 -19.30
C ILE A 44 4.07 32.91 -19.26
N GLU A 45 5.36 32.87 -18.96
CA GLU A 45 6.17 31.65 -19.06
C GLU A 45 6.35 30.95 -17.71
N SER A 46 6.02 31.61 -16.59
CA SER A 46 6.27 31.07 -15.25
C SER A 46 5.22 31.45 -14.20
N PHE A 47 5.07 30.61 -13.17
CA PHE A 47 4.22 30.91 -12.01
C PHE A 47 4.76 32.08 -11.16
N ASP A 48 6.07 32.33 -11.20
CA ASP A 48 6.69 33.45 -10.49
C ASP A 48 6.27 34.81 -11.09
N GLU A 49 6.13 34.89 -12.42
CA GLU A 49 5.55 36.06 -13.08
C GLU A 49 4.11 36.31 -12.63
N ILE A 50 3.28 35.25 -12.54
CA ILE A 50 1.91 35.36 -12.02
C ILE A 50 1.92 35.85 -10.57
N LYS A 51 2.83 35.34 -9.73
CA LYS A 51 2.95 35.72 -8.32
C LYS A 51 3.32 37.21 -8.17
N ASN A 52 4.14 37.74 -9.07
CA ASN A 52 4.48 39.17 -9.07
C ASN A 52 3.28 40.03 -9.49
N ILE A 53 2.52 39.61 -10.50
CA ILE A 53 1.29 40.29 -10.92
C ILE A 53 0.22 40.22 -9.81
N GLU A 54 0.14 39.09 -9.08
CA GLU A 54 -0.77 38.91 -7.95
C GLU A 54 -0.48 39.89 -6.80
N LYS A 55 0.80 40.20 -6.54
CA LYS A 55 1.18 41.23 -5.56
C LYS A 55 0.67 42.61 -5.99
N LEU A 56 0.84 42.99 -7.25
CA LEU A 56 0.33 44.26 -7.79
C LEU A 56 -1.21 44.33 -7.67
N TYR A 57 -1.89 43.24 -8.04
CA TYR A 57 -3.34 43.10 -7.90
C TYR A 57 -3.80 43.25 -6.44
N LYS A 58 -3.15 42.54 -5.50
CA LYS A 58 -3.48 42.59 -4.06
C LYS A 58 -3.30 44.00 -3.50
N ASN A 59 -2.21 44.68 -3.85
CA ASN A 59 -1.95 46.05 -3.40
C ASN A 59 -2.99 47.03 -3.96
N ALA A 60 -3.30 46.96 -5.26
CA ALA A 60 -4.32 47.80 -5.87
C ALA A 60 -5.73 47.54 -5.32
N LYS A 61 -6.05 46.27 -5.01
CA LYS A 61 -7.31 45.87 -4.38
C LYS A 61 -7.44 46.41 -2.95
N ALA A 62 -6.36 46.37 -2.16
CA ALA A 62 -6.35 46.91 -0.80
C ALA A 62 -6.61 48.42 -0.82
N LEU A 63 -5.90 49.16 -1.66
CA LEU A 63 -6.11 50.61 -1.81
C LEU A 63 -7.52 50.95 -2.32
N LEU A 64 -8.12 50.13 -3.19
CA LEU A 64 -9.50 50.33 -3.66
C LEU A 64 -10.55 50.12 -2.55
N LEU A 65 -10.28 49.25 -1.56
CA LEU A 65 -11.15 49.04 -0.41
C LEU A 65 -11.14 50.23 0.55
N GLU A 66 -10.03 50.96 0.61
CA GLU A 66 -9.88 52.19 1.41
C GLU A 66 -10.55 53.41 0.76
N MET A 67 -10.98 53.31 -0.50
CA MET A 67 -11.70 54.38 -1.21
C MET A 67 -13.22 54.19 -1.08
N GLU A 68 -13.86 54.91 -0.15
CA GLU A 68 -15.32 54.99 -0.09
C GLU A 68 -15.90 55.87 -1.22
N GLN A 69 -16.86 55.32 -1.98
CA GLN A 69 -17.71 55.95 -3.01
C GLN A 69 -17.11 57.13 -3.82
N THR A 70 -15.86 57.01 -4.25
CA THR A 70 -15.23 57.99 -5.15
C THR A 70 -15.60 57.76 -6.62
N PRO A 71 -15.85 58.83 -7.40
CA PRO A 71 -16.01 58.73 -8.86
C PRO A 71 -14.80 58.01 -9.49
N GLY A 72 -15.04 57.01 -10.34
CA GLY A 72 -13.97 56.22 -10.99
C GLY A 72 -13.63 54.90 -10.31
N ARG A 73 -14.21 54.59 -9.15
CA ARG A 73 -14.07 53.30 -8.46
C ARG A 73 -14.48 52.11 -9.33
N ASP A 74 -15.60 52.22 -10.04
CA ASP A 74 -16.12 51.16 -10.90
C ASP A 74 -15.18 50.86 -12.08
N LEU A 75 -14.52 51.89 -12.61
CA LEU A 75 -13.53 51.73 -13.68
C LEU A 75 -12.33 50.92 -13.19
N VAL A 76 -11.81 51.24 -11.99
CA VAL A 76 -10.73 50.48 -11.37
C VAL A 76 -11.18 49.06 -11.06
N ALA A 77 -12.37 48.88 -10.49
CA ALA A 77 -12.91 47.56 -10.16
C ALA A 77 -13.01 46.66 -11.40
N ASN A 78 -13.48 47.21 -12.53
CA ASN A 78 -13.52 46.52 -13.81
C ASN A 78 -12.13 46.17 -14.34
N LYS A 79 -11.14 47.08 -14.21
CA LYS A 79 -9.75 46.78 -14.57
C LYS A 79 -9.14 45.68 -13.69
N LEU A 80 -9.40 45.68 -12.38
CA LEU A 80 -8.96 44.63 -11.45
C LEU A 80 -9.62 43.28 -11.76
N LEU A 81 -10.91 43.28 -12.10
CA LEU A 81 -11.60 42.07 -12.54
C LEU A 81 -10.96 41.49 -13.81
N ARG A 82 -10.60 42.36 -14.77
CA ARG A 82 -9.88 41.96 -15.99
C ARG A 82 -8.50 41.38 -15.68
N ILE A 83 -7.73 42.00 -14.77
CA ILE A 83 -6.43 41.48 -14.32
C ILE A 83 -6.60 40.08 -13.73
N TYR A 84 -7.57 39.90 -12.84
CA TYR A 84 -7.87 38.61 -12.23
C TYR A 84 -8.20 37.53 -13.27
N GLN A 85 -9.10 37.83 -14.21
CA GLN A 85 -9.46 36.90 -15.29
C GLN A 85 -8.26 36.50 -16.16
N LEU A 86 -7.38 37.46 -16.49
CA LEU A 86 -6.19 37.19 -17.29
C LEU A 86 -5.14 36.37 -16.51
N MET A 87 -4.96 36.64 -15.21
CA MET A 87 -4.10 35.84 -14.35
C MET A 87 -4.57 34.40 -14.21
N GLU A 88 -5.87 34.19 -13.98
CA GLU A 88 -6.44 32.84 -13.88
C GLU A 88 -6.31 32.07 -15.19
N LYS A 89 -6.51 32.74 -16.34
CA LYS A 89 -6.25 32.15 -17.66
C LYS A 89 -4.79 31.75 -17.85
N ALA A 90 -3.85 32.62 -17.45
CA ALA A 90 -2.42 32.34 -17.53
C ALA A 90 -2.01 31.18 -16.61
N ARG A 91 -2.53 31.14 -15.39
CA ARG A 91 -2.31 30.07 -14.41
C ARG A 91 -2.81 28.74 -14.95
N HIS A 92 -4.01 28.72 -15.53
CA HIS A 92 -4.56 27.53 -16.18
C HIS A 92 -3.68 27.04 -17.33
N ASN A 93 -3.25 27.93 -18.24
CA ASN A 93 -2.39 27.56 -19.37
C ASN A 93 -1.06 26.95 -18.91
N LEU A 94 -0.41 27.55 -17.90
CA LEU A 94 0.82 27.02 -17.33
C LEU A 94 0.61 25.65 -16.68
N SER A 95 -0.46 25.47 -15.90
CA SER A 95 -0.77 24.17 -15.30
C SER A 95 -1.06 23.09 -16.35
N VAL A 96 -1.71 23.44 -17.47
CA VAL A 96 -1.92 22.51 -18.58
C VAL A 96 -0.60 22.16 -19.27
N ALA A 97 0.29 23.12 -19.48
CA ALA A 97 1.61 22.88 -20.06
C ALA A 97 2.45 21.97 -19.16
N GLU A 98 2.54 22.27 -17.86
CA GLU A 98 3.25 21.47 -16.87
C GLU A 98 2.68 20.05 -16.77
N TYR A 99 1.36 19.91 -16.80
CA TYR A 99 0.70 18.60 -16.83
C TYR A 99 1.11 17.80 -18.09
N ASN A 100 1.07 18.41 -19.27
CA ASN A 100 1.42 17.74 -20.51
C ASN A 100 2.89 17.29 -20.52
N GLU A 101 3.80 18.14 -20.04
CA GLU A 101 5.22 17.80 -19.92
C GLU A 101 5.44 16.62 -18.96
N LYS A 102 4.93 16.73 -17.72
CA LYS A 102 5.06 15.68 -16.70
C LYS A 102 4.39 14.37 -17.12
N SER A 103 3.21 14.43 -17.73
CA SER A 103 2.51 13.22 -18.20
C SER A 103 3.26 12.53 -19.35
N HIS A 104 3.84 13.28 -20.30
CA HIS A 104 4.71 12.70 -21.33
C HIS A 104 5.96 12.05 -20.72
N PHE A 105 6.57 12.70 -19.75
CA PHE A 105 7.73 12.15 -19.05
C PHE A 105 7.37 10.86 -18.27
N LEU A 106 6.21 10.84 -17.60
CA LEU A 106 5.68 9.65 -16.93
C LEU A 106 5.46 8.49 -17.90
N MET A 107 4.89 8.74 -19.08
CA MET A 107 4.72 7.69 -20.09
C MET A 107 6.07 7.15 -20.60
N SER A 108 7.09 8.00 -20.72
CA SER A 108 8.45 7.56 -21.07
C SER A 108 9.06 6.68 -19.98
N LEU A 109 8.93 7.09 -18.71
CA LEU A 109 9.40 6.30 -17.57
C LEU A 109 8.68 4.96 -17.46
N LEU A 110 7.38 4.93 -17.79
CA LEU A 110 6.61 3.70 -17.79
C LEU A 110 7.14 2.70 -18.80
N HIS A 111 7.37 3.15 -20.04
CA HIS A 111 7.95 2.30 -21.09
C HIS A 111 9.34 1.78 -20.72
N GLN A 112 10.14 2.61 -20.03
CA GLN A 112 11.46 2.19 -19.52
C GLN A 112 11.34 1.17 -18.38
N ALA A 113 10.36 1.33 -17.49
CA ALA A 113 10.11 0.39 -16.41
C ALA A 113 9.61 -0.96 -16.94
N GLU A 114 8.77 -0.96 -17.99
CA GLU A 114 8.32 -2.19 -18.66
C GLU A 114 9.50 -2.92 -19.31
N ARG A 115 10.37 -2.21 -20.03
CA ARG A 115 11.61 -2.80 -20.58
C ARG A 115 12.56 -3.32 -19.49
N ALA A 116 12.65 -2.62 -18.36
CA ALA A 116 13.46 -3.10 -17.23
C ALA A 116 12.91 -4.42 -16.69
N LEU A 117 11.58 -4.58 -16.60
CA LEU A 117 10.95 -5.85 -16.21
C LEU A 117 11.20 -6.96 -17.25
N GLU A 118 11.08 -6.66 -18.54
CA GLU A 118 11.38 -7.62 -19.62
C GLU A 118 12.83 -8.13 -19.57
N ASN A 119 13.77 -7.28 -19.13
CA ASN A 119 15.17 -7.62 -18.95
C ASN A 119 15.51 -8.22 -17.57
N ASN A 120 14.51 -8.54 -16.73
CA ASN A 120 14.68 -9.00 -15.34
C ASN A 120 15.46 -8.02 -14.44
N GLU A 121 15.41 -6.72 -14.73
CA GLU A 121 16.02 -5.65 -13.93
C GLU A 121 15.01 -5.11 -12.88
N THR A 122 14.47 -5.99 -12.03
CA THR A 122 13.34 -5.70 -11.13
C THR A 122 13.59 -4.52 -10.18
N ASP A 123 14.79 -4.39 -9.61
CA ASP A 123 15.14 -3.26 -8.74
C ASP A 123 15.18 -1.91 -9.47
N LYS A 124 15.55 -1.93 -10.75
CA LYS A 124 15.56 -0.73 -11.59
C LYS A 124 14.13 -0.31 -11.92
N ALA A 125 13.27 -1.27 -12.25
CA ALA A 125 11.85 -1.03 -12.47
C ALA A 125 11.17 -0.48 -11.20
N LEU A 126 11.52 -0.99 -10.01
CA LEU A 126 11.03 -0.47 -8.73
C LEU A 126 11.44 0.98 -8.47
N ARG A 127 12.72 1.33 -8.70
CA ARG A 127 13.17 2.73 -8.58
C ARG A 127 12.45 3.66 -9.55
N MET A 128 12.23 3.20 -10.78
CA MET A 128 11.45 3.95 -11.78
C MET A 128 10.00 4.14 -11.32
N TYR A 129 9.35 3.12 -10.76
CA TYR A 129 8.02 3.24 -10.18
C TYR A 129 7.96 4.28 -9.06
N MET A 130 8.91 4.26 -8.12
CA MET A 130 8.95 5.25 -7.03
C MET A 130 9.07 6.68 -7.56
N HIS A 131 9.89 6.89 -8.59
CA HIS A 131 10.04 8.19 -9.23
C HIS A 131 8.75 8.61 -9.98
N MET A 132 8.10 7.68 -10.69
CA MET A 132 6.82 7.95 -11.33
C MET A 132 5.73 8.32 -10.33
N LYS A 133 5.68 7.64 -9.17
CA LYS A 133 4.74 7.94 -8.09
C LYS A 133 4.95 9.36 -7.57
N ASP A 134 6.20 9.75 -7.31
CA ASP A 134 6.52 11.11 -6.83
C ASP A 134 6.06 12.19 -7.81
N ILE A 135 6.34 12.02 -9.11
CA ILE A 135 5.90 12.97 -10.13
C ILE A 135 4.36 13.02 -10.23
N PHE A 136 3.70 11.87 -10.13
CA PHE A 136 2.24 11.76 -10.18
C PHE A 136 1.56 12.46 -9.00
N ASP A 137 2.09 12.28 -7.79
CA ASP A 137 1.58 12.91 -6.56
C ASP A 137 1.70 14.46 -6.62
N HIS A 138 2.61 14.97 -7.46
CA HIS A 138 2.84 16.40 -7.70
C HIS A 138 2.33 16.88 -9.08
N LEU A 139 1.39 16.17 -9.69
CA LEU A 139 0.71 16.65 -10.90
C LEU A 139 -0.26 17.79 -10.55
N PRO A 140 -0.36 18.84 -11.39
CA PRO A 140 -1.31 19.92 -11.17
C PRO A 140 -2.75 19.39 -11.13
N GLN A 141 -3.41 19.51 -9.97
CA GLN A 141 -4.84 19.24 -9.83
C GLN A 141 -5.60 20.46 -10.35
N THR A 142 -5.85 20.53 -11.65
CA THR A 142 -6.80 21.53 -12.16
C THR A 142 -8.17 20.88 -12.29
N ASN A 143 -9.21 21.55 -11.81
CA ASN A 143 -10.62 21.11 -11.90
C ASN A 143 -11.13 20.97 -13.35
N THR A 144 -10.30 21.29 -14.33
CA THR A 144 -10.58 21.29 -15.77
C THR A 144 -9.66 20.36 -16.56
N LEU A 145 -8.71 19.68 -15.91
CA LEU A 145 -7.87 18.69 -16.58
C LEU A 145 -8.69 17.41 -16.78
N ASP A 146 -8.68 16.97 -18.04
CA ASP A 146 -9.35 15.80 -18.60
C ASP A 146 -9.24 14.59 -17.65
N THR A 147 -10.29 14.37 -16.84
CA THR A 147 -10.34 13.36 -15.77
C THR A 147 -9.96 11.98 -16.30
N GLU A 148 -10.29 11.71 -17.56
CA GLU A 148 -9.94 10.47 -18.25
C GLU A 148 -8.43 10.28 -18.39
N LYS A 149 -7.67 11.33 -18.74
CA LYS A 149 -6.21 11.24 -18.88
C LYS A 149 -5.54 10.96 -17.54
N TYR A 150 -6.00 11.63 -16.47
CA TYR A 150 -5.49 11.41 -15.12
C TYR A 150 -5.77 9.97 -14.65
N GLN A 151 -7.03 9.51 -14.80
CA GLN A 151 -7.41 8.13 -14.46
C GLN A 151 -6.64 7.10 -15.28
N ASN A 152 -6.38 7.38 -16.55
CA ASN A 152 -5.59 6.48 -17.39
C ASN A 152 -4.15 6.38 -16.88
N LEU A 153 -3.55 7.50 -16.50
CA LEU A 153 -2.19 7.54 -15.96
C LEU A 153 -2.09 6.82 -14.60
N GLN A 154 -3.11 6.99 -13.75
CA GLN A 154 -3.25 6.25 -12.49
C GLN A 154 -3.34 4.73 -12.72
N ARG A 155 -4.13 4.29 -13.70
CA ARG A 155 -4.29 2.87 -14.05
C ARG A 155 -2.96 2.25 -14.48
N HIS A 156 -2.23 2.96 -15.34
CA HIS A 156 -0.91 2.53 -15.81
C HIS A 156 0.12 2.43 -14.67
N LEU A 157 0.13 3.40 -13.75
CA LEU A 157 0.94 3.36 -12.52
C LEU A 157 0.60 2.17 -11.63
N GLN A 158 -0.68 1.83 -11.50
CA GLN A 158 -1.11 0.67 -10.73
C GLN A 158 -0.69 -0.64 -11.40
N GLN A 159 -0.79 -0.73 -12.72
CA GLN A 159 -0.35 -1.90 -13.49
C GLN A 159 1.15 -2.14 -13.36
N ILE A 160 1.99 -1.11 -13.49
CA ILE A 160 3.43 -1.28 -13.35
C ILE A 160 3.81 -1.67 -11.91
N TYR A 161 3.14 -1.11 -10.89
CA TYR A 161 3.32 -1.54 -9.50
C TYR A 161 3.01 -3.02 -9.31
N GLN A 162 1.85 -3.48 -9.81
CA GLN A 162 1.46 -4.89 -9.72
C GLN A 162 2.49 -5.79 -10.40
N LYS A 163 2.94 -5.45 -11.62
CA LYS A 163 3.97 -6.21 -12.34
C LYS A 163 5.29 -6.27 -11.54
N VAL A 164 5.79 -5.14 -11.04
CA VAL A 164 7.05 -5.09 -10.26
C VAL A 164 6.95 -5.94 -8.99
N MET A 165 5.84 -5.83 -8.25
CA MET A 165 5.66 -6.59 -7.01
C MET A 165 5.54 -8.09 -7.29
N PHE A 166 4.78 -8.47 -8.32
CA PHE A 166 4.66 -9.87 -8.76
C PHE A 166 6.00 -10.47 -9.19
N THR A 167 6.79 -9.77 -10.00
CA THR A 167 8.14 -10.24 -10.39
C THR A 167 9.06 -10.38 -9.17
N LYS A 168 8.99 -9.44 -8.23
CA LYS A 168 9.78 -9.48 -7.00
C LYS A 168 9.37 -10.62 -6.07
N GLU A 169 8.08 -10.99 -6.06
CA GLU A 169 7.57 -12.17 -5.37
C GLU A 169 8.06 -13.47 -6.02
N ILE A 170 8.03 -13.56 -7.36
CA ILE A 170 8.60 -14.70 -8.09
C ILE A 170 10.09 -14.88 -7.77
N GLU A 171 10.88 -13.80 -7.82
CA GLU A 171 12.31 -13.84 -7.49
C GLU A 171 12.54 -14.33 -6.06
N GLN A 172 11.72 -13.88 -5.11
CA GLN A 172 11.78 -14.33 -3.72
C GLN A 172 11.38 -15.79 -3.57
N ASP A 173 10.31 -16.22 -4.21
CA ASP A 173 9.85 -17.61 -4.21
C ASP A 173 10.91 -18.54 -4.81
N VAL A 174 11.59 -18.12 -5.88
CA VAL A 174 12.70 -18.89 -6.47
C VAL A 174 13.87 -19.02 -5.49
N GLN A 175 14.25 -17.94 -4.79
CA GLN A 175 15.30 -17.99 -3.77
C GLN A 175 14.89 -18.89 -2.60
N VAL A 176 13.65 -18.77 -2.14
CA VAL A 176 13.09 -19.58 -1.05
C VAL A 176 13.05 -21.05 -1.42
N ASN A 177 12.62 -21.38 -2.63
CA ASN A 177 12.58 -22.76 -3.11
C ASN A 177 14.00 -23.35 -3.23
N LYS A 178 15.01 -22.56 -3.62
CA LYS A 178 16.41 -22.99 -3.61
C LYS A 178 16.90 -23.30 -2.19
N ILE A 179 16.58 -22.44 -1.22
CA ILE A 179 16.92 -22.64 0.19
C ILE A 179 16.20 -23.89 0.73
N MET A 180 14.91 -24.04 0.45
CA MET A 180 14.11 -25.22 0.82
C MET A 180 14.72 -26.51 0.28
N LEU A 181 14.97 -26.59 -1.03
CA LEU A 181 15.55 -27.77 -1.66
C LEU A 181 16.92 -28.12 -1.07
N ARG A 182 17.73 -27.12 -0.75
CA ARG A 182 19.03 -27.31 -0.12
C ARG A 182 18.89 -27.86 1.30
N ILE A 183 17.98 -27.31 2.10
CA ILE A 183 17.72 -27.80 3.46
C ILE A 183 17.15 -29.22 3.42
N SER A 184 16.16 -29.50 2.57
CA SER A 184 15.58 -30.85 2.45
C SER A 184 16.62 -31.90 2.03
N SER A 185 17.51 -31.57 1.09
CA SER A 185 18.62 -32.46 0.71
C SER A 185 19.59 -32.71 1.86
N LEU A 186 19.96 -31.67 2.61
CA LEU A 186 20.83 -31.82 3.79
C LEU A 186 20.16 -32.65 4.89
N ILE A 187 18.85 -32.47 5.11
CA ILE A 187 18.06 -33.28 6.06
C ILE A 187 18.11 -34.76 5.67
N GLU A 188 17.86 -35.08 4.40
CA GLU A 188 17.90 -36.47 3.90
C GLU A 188 19.30 -37.08 4.09
N HIS A 189 20.36 -36.35 3.72
CA HIS A 189 21.74 -36.80 3.92
C HIS A 189 22.08 -37.00 5.40
N CYS A 190 21.59 -36.11 6.26
CA CYS A 190 21.80 -36.21 7.69
C CYS A 190 21.10 -37.44 8.24
N GLN A 191 19.81 -37.67 7.90
CA GLN A 191 19.04 -38.84 8.34
C GLN A 191 19.73 -40.16 7.97
N ASN A 192 20.23 -40.27 6.74
CA ASN A 192 20.97 -41.46 6.29
C ASN A 192 22.29 -41.65 7.06
N SER A 193 22.91 -40.56 7.51
CA SER A 193 24.19 -40.59 8.21
C SER A 193 24.06 -40.84 9.72
N ILE A 194 22.88 -40.64 10.33
CA ILE A 194 22.68 -40.79 11.78
C ILE A 194 23.06 -42.19 12.28
N THR A 195 22.77 -43.23 11.49
CA THR A 195 23.08 -44.62 11.85
C THR A 195 24.49 -45.07 11.47
N GLU A 196 25.13 -44.39 10.52
CA GLU A 196 26.40 -44.81 9.91
C GLU A 196 27.60 -44.01 10.45
N ASP A 197 27.46 -42.69 10.59
CA ASP A 197 28.48 -41.78 11.07
C ASP A 197 27.83 -40.58 11.79
N LYS A 198 27.69 -40.71 13.10
CA LYS A 198 27.06 -39.69 13.95
C LYS A 198 27.80 -38.34 13.91
N ALA A 199 29.13 -38.35 13.82
CA ALA A 199 29.92 -37.12 13.78
C ALA A 199 29.72 -36.36 12.47
N PHE A 200 29.58 -37.09 11.36
CA PHE A 200 29.23 -36.50 10.07
C PHE A 200 27.78 -35.97 10.06
N ALA A 201 26.84 -36.69 10.66
CA ALA A 201 25.46 -36.24 10.81
C ALA A 201 25.35 -34.96 11.66
N GLU A 202 26.10 -34.84 12.76
CA GLU A 202 26.17 -33.60 13.55
C GLU A 202 26.70 -32.41 12.74
N LYS A 203 27.66 -32.64 11.84
CA LYS A 203 28.17 -31.59 10.95
C LYS A 203 27.13 -31.16 9.92
N LEU A 204 26.42 -32.10 9.30
CA LEU A 204 25.31 -31.80 8.39
C LEU A 204 24.18 -31.04 9.10
N TYR A 205 23.90 -31.36 10.37
CA TYR A 205 22.95 -30.63 11.18
C TYR A 205 23.33 -29.15 11.38
N GLN A 206 24.61 -28.86 11.61
CA GLN A 206 25.09 -27.47 11.69
C GLN A 206 24.95 -26.74 10.34
N ASP A 207 25.30 -27.41 9.24
CA ASP A 207 25.13 -26.85 7.89
C ASP A 207 23.65 -26.53 7.58
N ILE A 208 22.72 -27.35 8.09
CA ILE A 208 21.28 -27.09 7.98
C ILE A 208 20.89 -25.81 8.73
N LEU A 209 21.39 -25.62 9.95
CA LEU A 209 21.11 -24.42 10.75
C LEU A 209 21.63 -23.15 10.06
N GLU A 210 22.86 -23.18 9.54
CA GLU A 210 23.44 -22.04 8.82
C GLU A 210 22.62 -21.64 7.57
N VAL A 211 22.10 -22.61 6.83
CA VAL A 211 21.26 -22.35 5.66
C VAL A 211 19.85 -21.89 6.08
N TYR A 212 19.34 -22.41 7.20
CA TYR A 212 18.05 -22.01 7.78
C TYR A 212 18.04 -20.56 8.27
N GLU A 213 19.16 -20.05 8.81
CA GLU A 213 19.28 -18.64 9.22
C GLU A 213 19.16 -17.67 8.03
N GLN A 214 19.52 -18.10 6.82
CA GLN A 214 19.39 -17.31 5.60
C GLN A 214 17.93 -17.22 5.10
N PHE A 215 16.99 -17.90 5.76
CA PHE A 215 15.59 -17.93 5.37
C PHE A 215 14.88 -16.59 5.66
N PRO A 216 14.19 -15.98 4.67
CA PRO A 216 13.51 -14.70 4.87
C PRO A 216 12.41 -14.78 5.95
N GLY A 217 12.48 -13.93 6.99
CA GLY A 217 11.56 -13.98 8.14
C GLY A 217 10.07 -13.74 7.83
N ARG A 218 9.75 -13.13 6.68
CA ARG A 218 8.37 -12.85 6.23
C ARG A 218 7.60 -14.08 5.73
N LEU A 219 8.28 -15.21 5.49
CA LEU A 219 7.66 -16.45 5.02
C LEU A 219 7.53 -17.44 6.17
N ILE A 220 6.77 -17.02 7.18
CA ILE A 220 6.63 -17.70 8.47
C ILE A 220 6.18 -19.16 8.28
N GLU A 221 5.26 -19.44 7.36
CA GLU A 221 4.71 -20.78 7.10
C GLU A 221 5.79 -21.79 6.64
N LYS A 222 6.55 -21.46 5.58
CA LYS A 222 7.63 -22.32 5.07
C LYS A 222 8.79 -22.44 6.05
N LYS A 223 9.11 -21.33 6.75
CA LYS A 223 10.15 -21.32 7.79
C LYS A 223 9.78 -22.23 8.98
N LEU A 224 8.50 -22.30 9.32
CA LEU A 224 7.98 -23.17 10.37
C LEU A 224 7.99 -24.64 9.96
N HIS A 225 7.62 -24.95 8.71
CA HIS A 225 7.68 -26.32 8.19
C HIS A 225 9.11 -26.88 8.26
N LEU A 226 10.10 -26.12 7.80
CA LEU A 226 11.51 -26.49 7.91
C LEU A 226 11.97 -26.62 9.37
N GLN A 227 11.46 -25.77 10.26
CA GLN A 227 11.78 -25.83 11.69
C GLN A 227 11.37 -27.17 12.31
N HIS A 228 10.20 -27.69 11.94
CA HIS A 228 9.74 -29.01 12.41
C HIS A 228 10.66 -30.13 11.93
N GLN A 229 11.02 -30.14 10.65
CA GLN A 229 11.92 -31.17 10.11
C GLN A 229 13.31 -31.13 10.77
N ILE A 230 13.83 -29.92 11.03
CA ILE A 230 15.11 -29.71 11.74
C ILE A 230 15.00 -30.21 13.19
N GLN A 231 13.85 -29.99 13.84
CA GLN A 231 13.61 -30.47 15.20
C GLN A 231 13.56 -32.00 15.26
N ASP A 232 12.82 -32.63 14.35
CA ASP A 232 12.74 -34.10 14.28
C ASP A 232 14.12 -34.72 14.06
N LEU A 233 14.94 -34.09 13.20
CA LEU A 233 16.33 -34.47 12.97
C LEU A 233 17.17 -34.43 14.26
N ARG A 234 16.97 -33.39 15.08
CA ARG A 234 17.70 -33.19 16.33
C ARG A 234 17.33 -34.25 17.36
N GLU A 235 16.05 -34.58 17.46
CA GLU A 235 15.55 -35.65 18.32
C GLU A 235 16.13 -37.02 17.92
N GLN A 236 16.29 -37.26 16.61
CA GLN A 236 16.93 -38.46 16.08
C GLN A 236 18.45 -38.52 16.37
N LEU A 237 19.14 -37.38 16.38
CA LEU A 237 20.58 -37.28 16.68
C LEU A 237 20.91 -37.46 18.17
N ASP A 238 20.14 -36.83 19.05
CA ASP A 238 20.43 -36.78 20.49
C ASP A 238 19.72 -37.86 21.30
N GLY A 239 18.72 -38.55 20.74
CA GLY A 239 17.92 -39.57 21.44
C GLY A 239 17.19 -39.05 22.68
N THR A 240 17.14 -37.73 22.86
CA THR A 240 16.53 -37.02 23.98
C THR A 240 15.85 -35.75 23.45
N THR A 241 14.72 -35.40 24.08
CA THR A 241 13.89 -34.25 23.71
C THR A 241 14.66 -32.93 23.77
N PRO A 242 14.42 -31.97 22.86
CA PRO A 242 15.35 -30.85 22.63
C PRO A 242 15.39 -29.88 23.82
N GLN A 243 16.58 -29.71 24.42
CA GLN A 243 16.84 -28.65 25.39
C GLN A 243 17.09 -27.31 24.68
N ALA A 244 16.16 -26.38 24.91
CA ALA A 244 16.29 -24.94 25.13
C ALA A 244 16.99 -24.00 24.12
N GLU A 245 17.85 -24.45 23.20
CA GLU A 245 18.69 -23.49 22.43
C GLU A 245 18.09 -23.04 21.09
N MET A 246 17.09 -23.73 20.55
CA MET A 246 16.40 -23.34 19.30
C MET A 246 15.18 -22.41 19.53
N TYR A 247 15.03 -21.85 20.74
CA TYR A 247 13.96 -20.90 21.08
C TYR A 247 14.28 -19.44 20.72
N GLN A 248 15.46 -19.13 20.18
CA GLN A 248 15.84 -17.75 19.83
C GLN A 248 15.06 -17.16 18.64
N VAL A 249 14.60 -17.97 17.69
CA VAL A 249 13.70 -17.50 16.59
C VAL A 249 12.26 -17.35 17.10
N SER A 250 11.89 -18.12 18.13
CA SER A 250 10.63 -17.88 18.84
C SER A 250 10.65 -16.56 19.60
N ASP A 251 11.82 -16.04 20.02
CA ASP A 251 11.94 -14.77 20.76
C ASP A 251 11.58 -13.53 19.91
N GLU A 252 11.72 -13.59 18.58
CA GLU A 252 11.30 -12.52 17.67
C GLU A 252 9.76 -12.50 17.47
N LEU A 253 9.13 -13.69 17.45
CA LEU A 253 7.67 -13.86 17.42
C LEU A 253 7.03 -13.67 18.81
N LEU A 254 7.70 -14.11 19.88
CA LEU A 254 7.38 -13.84 21.30
C LEU A 254 7.57 -12.36 21.63
N GLY A 255 8.52 -11.68 21.00
CA GLY A 255 8.75 -10.24 21.14
C GLY A 255 7.52 -9.42 20.74
N MET A 256 6.68 -9.94 19.83
CA MET A 256 5.39 -9.33 19.47
C MET A 256 4.26 -9.63 20.46
N LEU A 257 4.45 -10.55 21.41
CA LEU A 257 3.47 -10.97 22.44
C LEU A 257 3.93 -10.69 23.87
N ARG A 258 5.07 -10.01 24.08
CA ARG A 258 5.57 -9.62 25.41
C ARG A 258 4.76 -8.47 26.01
N THR A 259 3.51 -8.74 26.36
CA THR A 259 2.78 -8.03 27.43
C THR A 259 1.90 -8.95 28.27
N SER A 260 2.15 -10.28 28.33
CA SER A 260 1.46 -11.12 29.33
C SER A 260 2.36 -12.24 29.89
N ASP A 261 2.54 -12.21 31.21
CA ASP A 261 3.39 -13.10 32.04
C ASP A 261 2.82 -14.53 32.23
N HIS A 262 2.12 -15.09 31.24
CA HIS A 262 1.40 -16.34 31.46
C HIS A 262 1.88 -17.48 30.56
N LEU A 263 2.51 -18.48 31.19
CA LEU A 263 2.93 -19.78 30.63
C LEU A 263 1.79 -20.46 29.82
N LYS A 264 0.53 -20.21 30.21
CA LYS A 264 -0.67 -20.68 29.51
C LYS A 264 -0.88 -20.01 28.16
N SER A 265 -0.59 -18.72 28.04
CA SER A 265 -0.69 -17.96 26.79
C SER A 265 0.42 -18.37 25.81
N GLN A 266 1.60 -18.76 26.31
CA GLN A 266 2.66 -19.34 25.47
C GLN A 266 2.28 -20.72 24.92
N GLN A 267 1.69 -21.59 25.74
CA GLN A 267 1.20 -22.89 25.29
C GLN A 267 0.04 -22.75 24.30
N ALA A 268 -0.93 -21.87 24.60
CA ALA A 268 -2.01 -21.54 23.70
C ALA A 268 -1.51 -20.94 22.37
N PHE A 269 -0.40 -20.19 22.37
CA PHE A 269 0.21 -19.71 21.13
C PHE A 269 0.84 -20.86 20.33
N LYS A 270 1.55 -21.78 20.98
CA LYS A 270 2.11 -22.97 20.32
C LYS A 270 1.03 -23.84 19.69
N ASP A 271 -0.05 -24.09 20.43
CA ASP A 271 -1.18 -24.91 19.97
C ASP A 271 -1.94 -24.21 18.82
N LEU A 272 -2.05 -22.87 18.87
CA LEU A 272 -2.60 -22.06 17.78
C LEU A 272 -1.75 -22.18 16.50
N MET A 273 -0.44 -22.00 16.62
CA MET A 273 0.45 -22.03 15.45
C MET A 273 0.50 -23.43 14.83
N ARG A 274 0.48 -24.48 15.65
CA ARG A 274 0.37 -25.87 15.17
C ARG A 274 -0.95 -26.10 14.42
N GLY A 275 -2.08 -25.75 15.02
CA GLY A 275 -3.39 -25.92 14.37
C GLY A 275 -3.54 -25.11 13.08
N LEU A 276 -2.91 -23.94 12.98
CA LEU A 276 -2.86 -23.18 11.73
C LEU A 276 -1.98 -23.86 10.68
N ALA A 277 -0.80 -24.37 11.05
CA ALA A 277 0.08 -25.09 10.12
C ALA A 277 -0.59 -26.36 9.57
N ASP A 278 -1.17 -27.19 10.44
CA ASP A 278 -1.87 -28.43 10.04
C ASP A 278 -3.06 -28.12 9.11
N LEU A 279 -3.75 -27.00 9.34
CA LEU A 279 -4.82 -26.52 8.45
C LEU A 279 -4.30 -26.21 7.06
N TYR A 280 -3.13 -25.57 6.94
CA TYR A 280 -2.50 -25.29 5.65
C TYR A 280 -2.10 -26.57 4.91
N ASP A 281 -1.52 -27.55 5.60
CA ASP A 281 -1.17 -28.84 5.00
C ASP A 281 -2.42 -29.60 4.52
N HIS A 282 -3.50 -29.54 5.31
CA HIS A 282 -4.79 -30.12 4.93
C HIS A 282 -5.47 -29.36 3.77
N LYS A 283 -5.29 -28.04 3.70
CA LYS A 283 -5.74 -27.20 2.58
C LYS A 283 -4.98 -27.53 1.30
N GLU A 284 -3.66 -27.74 1.38
CA GLU A 284 -2.86 -28.16 0.22
C GLU A 284 -3.16 -29.60 -0.22
N THR A 285 -3.56 -30.48 0.69
CA THR A 285 -3.91 -31.87 0.34
C THR A 285 -5.40 -32.04 -0.02
N GLY A 286 -6.22 -31.00 0.16
CA GLY A 286 -7.68 -31.06 -0.06
C GLY A 286 -8.44 -31.85 1.00
N ASN A 287 -7.81 -32.15 2.15
CA ASN A 287 -8.42 -32.87 3.26
C ASN A 287 -9.28 -31.92 4.11
N LEU A 288 -10.54 -31.76 3.71
CA LEU A 288 -11.48 -30.83 4.38
C LEU A 288 -11.71 -31.17 5.86
N ASP A 289 -11.83 -32.45 6.21
CA ASP A 289 -12.14 -32.87 7.57
C ASP A 289 -10.94 -32.63 8.51
N GLY A 290 -9.73 -32.92 8.04
CA GLY A 290 -8.50 -32.55 8.74
C GLY A 290 -8.38 -31.04 8.91
N ALA A 291 -8.61 -30.28 7.84
CA ALA A 291 -8.51 -28.81 7.89
C ALA A 291 -9.51 -28.18 8.88
N ARG A 292 -10.72 -28.73 8.99
CA ARG A 292 -11.74 -28.31 9.98
C ARG A 292 -11.31 -28.61 11.40
N GLN A 293 -10.76 -29.80 11.64
CA GLN A 293 -10.29 -30.18 12.97
C GLN A 293 -9.15 -29.26 13.43
N SER A 294 -8.14 -29.06 12.58
CA SER A 294 -7.00 -28.19 12.87
C SER A 294 -7.41 -26.73 13.10
N TYR A 295 -8.42 -26.24 12.37
CA TYR A 295 -8.99 -24.91 12.63
C TYR A 295 -9.68 -24.81 13.99
N GLU A 296 -10.45 -25.82 14.40
CA GLU A 296 -11.11 -25.78 15.71
C GLU A 296 -10.10 -25.90 16.86
N GLU A 297 -9.01 -26.63 16.68
CA GLU A 297 -7.90 -26.67 17.62
C GLU A 297 -7.19 -25.31 17.70
N ALA A 298 -6.86 -24.71 16.55
CA ALA A 298 -6.31 -23.35 16.46
C ALA A 298 -7.25 -22.31 17.10
N ARG A 299 -8.55 -22.42 16.87
CA ARG A 299 -9.57 -21.51 17.41
C ARG A 299 -9.67 -21.61 18.93
N LYS A 300 -9.68 -22.82 19.51
CA LYS A 300 -9.65 -23.01 20.97
C LYS A 300 -8.41 -22.35 21.57
N ALA A 301 -7.26 -22.54 20.93
CA ALA A 301 -6.00 -21.97 21.36
C ALA A 301 -6.00 -20.43 21.25
N PHE A 302 -6.57 -19.86 20.18
CA PHE A 302 -6.76 -18.41 20.02
C PHE A 302 -7.59 -17.78 21.15
N PHE A 303 -8.69 -18.44 21.56
CA PHE A 303 -9.51 -17.95 22.66
C PHE A 303 -8.78 -18.02 24.01
N ALA A 304 -7.86 -18.97 24.18
CA ALA A 304 -7.04 -19.12 25.37
C ALA A 304 -5.83 -18.16 25.45
N LEU A 305 -5.55 -17.38 24.40
CA LEU A 305 -4.51 -16.33 24.42
C LEU A 305 -4.91 -15.13 25.29
N ASP A 306 -3.93 -14.54 25.99
CA ASP A 306 -4.07 -13.26 26.69
C ASP A 306 -3.23 -12.19 25.98
N GLY A 307 -3.77 -10.99 25.74
CA GLY A 307 -3.05 -9.85 25.12
C GLY A 307 -3.70 -9.31 23.83
N GLU A 308 -2.96 -8.50 23.07
CA GLU A 308 -3.40 -7.95 21.78
C GLU A 308 -3.55 -9.05 20.73
N LYS A 309 -4.79 -9.30 20.29
CA LYS A 309 -5.15 -10.39 19.37
C LYS A 309 -5.27 -9.97 17.90
N ASP A 310 -5.13 -8.68 17.58
CA ASP A 310 -5.59 -8.15 16.28
C ASP A 310 -4.91 -8.77 15.06
N LYS A 311 -3.58 -8.97 15.12
CA LYS A 311 -2.82 -9.60 14.02
C LYS A 311 -3.15 -11.08 13.87
N ILE A 312 -3.31 -11.79 14.98
CA ILE A 312 -3.68 -13.21 15.01
C ILE A 312 -5.15 -13.39 14.59
N HIS A 313 -6.02 -12.46 14.97
CA HIS A 313 -7.41 -12.45 14.58
C HIS A 313 -7.55 -12.34 13.05
N LYS A 314 -6.71 -11.52 12.41
CA LYS A 314 -6.67 -11.45 10.93
C LYS A 314 -6.28 -12.79 10.31
N LEU A 315 -5.32 -13.53 10.88
CA LEU A 315 -4.94 -14.87 10.41
C LEU A 315 -6.07 -15.90 10.63
N MET A 316 -6.75 -15.84 11.79
CA MET A 316 -7.90 -16.69 12.07
C MET A 316 -9.06 -16.44 11.10
N CYS A 317 -9.33 -15.17 10.77
CA CYS A 317 -10.33 -14.81 9.76
C CYS A 317 -9.94 -15.35 8.38
N LYS A 318 -8.68 -15.19 7.97
CA LYS A 318 -8.17 -15.75 6.71
C LYS A 318 -8.32 -17.27 6.63
N ALA A 319 -7.96 -17.98 7.70
CA ALA A 319 -8.09 -19.43 7.81
C ALA A 319 -9.56 -19.88 7.71
N ARG A 320 -10.46 -19.22 8.46
CA ARG A 320 -11.91 -19.45 8.40
C ARG A 320 -12.46 -19.27 6.98
N ASP A 321 -12.13 -18.15 6.34
CA ASP A 321 -12.66 -17.80 5.04
C ASP A 321 -12.17 -18.79 3.96
N SER A 322 -10.94 -19.31 4.11
CA SER A 322 -10.41 -20.36 3.23
C SER A 322 -11.12 -21.72 3.41
N LEU A 323 -11.49 -22.07 4.65
CA LEU A 323 -12.25 -23.29 4.92
C LEU A 323 -13.67 -23.23 4.37
N ILE A 324 -14.30 -22.06 4.43
CA ILE A 324 -15.62 -21.84 3.82
C ILE A 324 -15.52 -22.13 2.32
N LEU A 325 -14.52 -21.58 1.63
CA LEU A 325 -14.30 -21.83 0.21
C LEU A 325 -14.10 -23.31 -0.12
N LEU A 326 -13.25 -24.01 0.62
CA LEU A 326 -13.04 -25.45 0.45
C LEU A 326 -14.32 -26.25 0.68
N ALA A 327 -15.12 -25.88 1.68
CA ALA A 327 -16.38 -26.55 1.99
C ALA A 327 -17.42 -26.34 0.88
N GLU A 328 -17.56 -25.11 0.37
CA GLU A 328 -18.46 -24.82 -0.74
C GLU A 328 -18.02 -25.54 -2.02
N MET A 329 -16.72 -25.61 -2.30
CA MET A 329 -16.20 -26.38 -3.43
C MET A 329 -16.46 -27.89 -3.27
N GLY A 330 -16.32 -28.42 -2.05
CA GLY A 330 -16.70 -29.79 -1.72
C GLY A 330 -18.17 -30.09 -2.00
N LYS A 331 -19.08 -29.14 -1.71
CA LYS A 331 -20.51 -29.28 -2.05
C LYS A 331 -20.73 -29.34 -3.56
N VAL A 332 -20.07 -28.49 -4.35
CA VAL A 332 -20.19 -28.53 -5.83
C VAL A 332 -19.89 -29.92 -6.36
N LYS A 333 -18.85 -30.58 -5.85
CA LYS A 333 -18.46 -31.93 -6.27
C LYS A 333 -19.45 -33.03 -5.89
N GLN A 334 -20.30 -32.79 -4.89
CA GLN A 334 -21.28 -33.76 -4.38
C GLN A 334 -22.67 -33.57 -5.01
N LEU A 335 -22.93 -32.41 -5.64
CA LEU A 335 -24.20 -32.14 -6.31
C LEU A 335 -24.38 -33.02 -7.54
N GLN A 336 -25.51 -33.71 -7.62
CA GLN A 336 -25.88 -34.56 -8.76
C GLN A 336 -26.62 -33.78 -9.86
N ASP A 337 -27.33 -32.71 -9.48
CA ASP A 337 -28.01 -31.83 -10.42
C ASP A 337 -27.01 -30.87 -11.07
N LYS A 338 -26.88 -30.94 -12.41
CA LYS A 338 -25.94 -30.13 -13.17
C LYS A 338 -26.24 -28.63 -13.09
N ALA A 339 -27.51 -28.24 -13.09
CA ALA A 339 -27.90 -26.83 -13.04
C ALA A 339 -27.61 -26.25 -11.65
N GLU A 340 -27.90 -27.00 -10.59
CA GLU A 340 -27.57 -26.62 -9.21
C GLU A 340 -26.06 -26.54 -8.99
N ALA A 341 -25.31 -27.51 -9.52
CA ALA A 341 -23.85 -27.52 -9.46
C ALA A 341 -23.22 -26.33 -10.18
N GLN A 342 -23.76 -25.91 -11.33
CA GLN A 342 -23.28 -24.72 -12.06
C GLN A 342 -23.53 -23.41 -11.28
N VAL A 343 -24.71 -23.28 -10.64
CA VAL A 343 -25.01 -22.10 -9.80
C VAL A 343 -24.07 -22.04 -8.61
N GLN A 344 -23.87 -23.18 -7.92
CA GLN A 344 -22.97 -23.27 -6.77
C GLN A 344 -21.50 -23.03 -7.19
N LEU A 345 -21.09 -23.52 -8.36
CA LEU A 345 -19.75 -23.27 -8.91
C LEU A 345 -19.51 -21.78 -9.21
N ALA A 346 -20.51 -21.07 -9.76
CA ALA A 346 -20.42 -19.63 -9.96
C ALA A 346 -20.32 -18.86 -8.64
N GLN A 347 -21.03 -19.32 -7.59
CA GLN A 347 -20.92 -18.77 -6.25
C GLN A 347 -19.52 -18.97 -5.67
N VAL A 348 -18.93 -20.16 -5.78
CA VAL A 348 -17.55 -20.43 -5.32
C VAL A 348 -16.56 -19.50 -6.04
N ARG A 349 -16.67 -19.33 -7.37
CA ARG A 349 -15.81 -18.41 -8.13
C ARG A 349 -15.88 -16.97 -7.63
N ARG A 350 -17.09 -16.49 -7.30
CA ARG A 350 -17.30 -15.15 -6.74
C ARG A 350 -16.68 -15.02 -5.35
N MET A 351 -16.91 -16.01 -4.48
CA MET A 351 -16.31 -16.01 -3.14
C MET A 351 -14.78 -16.06 -3.20
N SER A 352 -14.20 -16.77 -4.17
CA SER A 352 -12.75 -16.78 -4.41
C SER A 352 -12.23 -15.41 -4.85
N LEU A 353 -12.99 -14.63 -5.63
CA LEU A 353 -12.63 -13.25 -5.98
C LEU A 353 -12.62 -12.35 -4.75
N ASP A 354 -13.68 -12.43 -3.93
CA ASP A 354 -13.80 -11.63 -2.71
C ASP A 354 -12.69 -11.99 -1.71
N TYR A 355 -12.35 -13.27 -1.59
CA TYR A 355 -11.24 -13.76 -0.79
C TYR A 355 -9.88 -13.21 -1.29
N ASN A 356 -9.62 -13.29 -2.60
CA ASN A 356 -8.37 -12.77 -3.17
C ASN A 356 -8.25 -11.25 -3.01
N ALA A 357 -9.36 -10.52 -3.09
CA ALA A 357 -9.36 -9.07 -2.84
C ALA A 357 -9.01 -8.74 -1.38
N GLN A 358 -9.43 -9.59 -0.43
CA GLN A 358 -9.18 -9.41 0.99
C GLN A 358 -7.80 -9.92 1.44
N TYR A 359 -7.29 -10.96 0.80
CA TYR A 359 -6.02 -11.64 1.12
C TYR A 359 -5.19 -11.90 -0.15
N PRO A 360 -4.72 -10.84 -0.85
CA PRO A 360 -4.05 -10.97 -2.14
C PRO A 360 -2.74 -11.77 -2.07
N GLU A 361 -2.15 -11.90 -0.88
CA GLU A 361 -0.95 -12.70 -0.65
C GLU A 361 -1.20 -14.23 -0.70
N ASP A 362 -2.45 -14.69 -0.73
CA ASP A 362 -2.83 -16.12 -0.82
C ASP A 362 -3.30 -16.52 -2.24
N HIS A 363 -2.81 -15.82 -3.26
CA HIS A 363 -3.26 -16.02 -4.63
C HIS A 363 -3.09 -17.46 -5.13
N LYS A 364 -2.06 -18.20 -4.66
CA LYS A 364 -1.83 -19.61 -5.04
C LYS A 364 -2.99 -20.53 -4.66
N PHE A 365 -3.60 -20.29 -3.51
CA PHE A 365 -4.80 -21.02 -3.10
C PHE A 365 -5.97 -20.69 -4.01
N THR A 366 -6.19 -19.41 -4.32
CA THR A 366 -7.29 -19.00 -5.20
C THR A 366 -7.07 -19.47 -6.64
N ASP A 367 -5.83 -19.48 -7.14
CA ASP A 367 -5.46 -19.98 -8.46
C ASP A 367 -5.76 -21.48 -8.58
N ARG A 368 -5.43 -22.27 -7.54
CA ARG A 368 -5.78 -23.68 -7.48
C ARG A 368 -7.29 -23.90 -7.44
N LEU A 369 -8.02 -23.12 -6.64
CA LEU A 369 -9.48 -23.14 -6.60
C LEU A 369 -10.09 -22.79 -7.97
N TYR A 370 -9.51 -21.84 -8.71
CA TYR A 370 -9.95 -21.52 -10.07
C TYR A 370 -9.70 -22.66 -11.04
N GLN A 371 -8.52 -23.29 -11.00
CA GLN A 371 -8.22 -24.47 -11.81
C GLN A 371 -9.22 -25.60 -11.53
N GLU A 372 -9.49 -25.87 -10.26
CA GLU A 372 -10.45 -26.88 -9.83
C GLU A 372 -11.89 -26.52 -10.26
N CYS A 373 -12.24 -25.23 -10.19
CA CYS A 373 -13.50 -24.72 -10.68
C CYS A 373 -13.66 -24.85 -12.21
N ASP A 374 -12.57 -24.74 -12.97
CA ASP A 374 -12.56 -24.92 -14.42
C ASP A 374 -12.66 -26.40 -14.79
N GLU A 375 -11.98 -27.28 -14.05
CA GLU A 375 -12.09 -28.73 -14.23
C GLU A 375 -13.52 -29.22 -13.98
N VAL A 376 -14.12 -28.84 -12.84
CA VAL A 376 -15.51 -29.20 -12.53
C VAL A 376 -16.47 -28.56 -13.55
N GLY A 377 -16.22 -27.32 -13.96
CA GLY A 377 -17.01 -26.65 -15.00
C GLY A 377 -17.02 -27.41 -16.33
N ARG A 378 -15.88 -27.97 -16.75
CA ARG A 378 -15.79 -28.80 -17.97
C ARG A 378 -16.55 -30.11 -17.85
N ILE A 379 -16.61 -30.71 -16.66
CA ILE A 379 -17.37 -31.95 -16.41
C ILE A 379 -18.89 -31.69 -16.42
N LEU A 380 -19.31 -30.48 -16.06
CA LEU A 380 -20.70 -30.07 -15.99
C LEU A 380 -21.28 -29.57 -17.32
N GLN A 381 -20.43 -29.21 -18.30
CA GLN A 381 -20.81 -28.96 -19.70
C GLN A 381 -21.20 -30.27 -20.40
#